data_AF-A0A816YBI3-F1
#
_entry.id   AF-A0A816YBI3-F1
#
_cell.length_a   1.000
_cell.length_b   1.000
_cell.length_c   1.000
_cell.angle_alpha   90.00
_cell.angle_beta   90.00
_cell.angle_gamma   90.00
#
_symmetry.space_group_name_H-M   'P 1'
#
loop_
_entity.id
_entity.type
_entity.pdbx_description
1 polymer ?
#
loop_
_entity_poly.entity_id
_entity_poly.type
_entity_poly.pdbx_seq_one_letter_code
_entity_poly.pdbx_strand_id
1 'polypeptide(L)'
;MIHPLGRFVLPPDNVGDNYPKPGWSSVAIGWGCTSWNDCQTQTLQEANLPILHANIPPCTQHMIYPPGQICAGNFKCVAGTCKGDSGGPLMIQNANYRWEVIGITSCDDKCTQSDMPGIYTRVSLYNDFIRSTIAQSNYDPRFRSFLFSSSSTFTHNRSIINICVSIFVLIYYFV
;
A
#
# COMPACT_ATOMS: atom_id res chain seq x y z
N MET A 1 -11.68 -6.86 15.84
CA MET A 1 -11.93 -5.68 16.69
C MET A 1 -10.92 -4.65 16.24
N ILE A 2 -11.36 -3.59 15.56
CA ILE A 2 -10.44 -2.63 14.93
C ILE A 2 -9.70 -1.89 16.04
N HIS A 3 -8.38 -2.03 16.10
CA HIS A 3 -7.56 -1.32 17.08
C HIS A 3 -7.61 0.19 16.79
N PRO A 4 -7.61 1.07 17.81
CA PRO A 4 -7.53 2.51 17.58
C PRO A 4 -6.24 2.81 16.81
N LEU A 5 -6.39 3.26 15.57
CA LEU A 5 -5.29 3.62 14.69
C LEU A 5 -4.77 4.99 15.15
N GLY A 6 -3.65 5.00 15.87
CA GLY A 6 -2.89 6.22 16.13
C GLY A 6 -2.27 6.79 14.84
N ARG A 7 -1.51 7.89 14.96
CA ARG A 7 -0.79 8.46 13.81
C ARG A 7 0.15 7.43 13.20
N PHE A 8 0.07 7.23 11.89
CA PHE A 8 0.97 6.35 11.18
C PHE A 8 2.37 6.95 11.10
N VAL A 9 3.37 6.08 10.94
CA VAL A 9 4.75 6.52 10.72
C VAL A 9 5.33 5.90 9.46
N LEU A 10 6.29 6.62 8.89
CA LEU A 10 7.09 6.10 7.79
C LEU A 10 8.05 5.01 8.29
N PRO A 11 8.42 4.05 7.44
CA PRO A 11 9.45 3.08 7.73
C PRO A 11 10.79 3.74 7.99
N PRO A 12 11.69 3.09 8.75
CA PRO A 12 13.04 3.60 8.96
C PRO A 12 13.78 3.75 7.63
N ASP A 13 14.70 4.70 7.58
CA ASP A 13 15.58 4.87 6.43
C ASP A 13 16.68 3.81 6.43
N ASN A 14 17.24 3.50 5.25
CA ASN A 14 18.38 2.58 5.09
C ASN A 14 18.17 1.17 5.66
N VAL A 15 16.94 0.67 5.63
CA VAL A 15 16.55 -0.67 6.14
C VAL A 15 17.07 -1.86 5.31
N GLY A 16 17.77 -1.60 4.20
CA GLY A 16 18.29 -2.62 3.28
C GLY A 16 17.18 -3.39 2.55
N ASP A 17 17.54 -4.35 1.70
CA ASP A 17 16.58 -5.06 0.84
C ASP A 17 15.73 -6.12 1.55
N ASN A 18 16.14 -6.52 2.75
CA ASN A 18 15.44 -7.53 3.54
C ASN A 18 14.27 -6.96 4.37
N TYR A 19 13.79 -5.76 4.03
CA TYR A 19 12.75 -5.04 4.78
C TYR A 19 11.51 -4.75 3.92
N PRO A 20 10.29 -5.10 4.36
CA PRO A 20 9.96 -5.91 5.53
C PRO A 20 10.41 -7.36 5.37
N LYS A 21 10.64 -8.07 6.49
CA LYS A 21 11.11 -9.47 6.44
C LYS A 21 9.96 -10.41 6.10
N PRO A 22 10.19 -11.43 5.25
CA PRO A 22 9.23 -12.52 5.04
C PRO A 22 8.82 -13.18 6.36
N GLY A 23 7.54 -13.53 6.47
CA GLY A 23 6.93 -14.11 7.66
C GLY A 23 6.46 -13.09 8.71
N TRP A 24 6.78 -11.80 8.56
CA TRP A 24 6.19 -10.76 9.42
C TRP A 24 4.69 -10.64 9.17
N SER A 25 3.92 -10.41 10.23
CA SER A 25 2.49 -10.12 10.14
C SER A 25 2.28 -8.66 9.77
N SER A 26 1.56 -8.40 8.69
CA SER A 26 1.11 -7.06 8.32
C SER A 26 -0.41 -6.99 8.26
N VAL A 27 -0.92 -5.77 8.27
CA VAL A 27 -2.35 -5.45 8.30
C VAL A 27 -2.66 -4.51 7.15
N ALA A 28 -3.56 -4.92 6.27
CA ALA A 28 -4.19 -4.03 5.30
C ALA A 28 -5.55 -3.59 5.84
N ILE A 29 -5.89 -2.33 5.65
CA ILE A 29 -7.20 -1.79 6.01
C ILE A 29 -7.79 -1.00 4.85
N GLY A 30 -9.11 -1.01 4.73
CA GLY A 30 -9.79 -0.26 3.68
C GLY A 30 -11.31 -0.45 3.65
N TRP A 31 -11.94 0.30 2.76
CA TRP A 31 -13.37 0.20 2.45
C TRP A 31 -13.57 -0.40 1.05
N GLY A 32 -12.59 -1.15 0.56
CA GLY A 32 -12.76 -1.91 -0.67
C GLY A 32 -13.82 -2.98 -0.54
N CYS A 33 -14.11 -3.62 -1.67
CA CYS A 33 -15.06 -4.69 -1.77
C CYS A 33 -14.59 -5.91 -0.95
N THR A 34 -15.49 -6.59 -0.23
CA THR A 34 -15.15 -7.84 0.48
C THR A 34 -15.04 -9.03 -0.47
N SER A 35 -15.60 -8.91 -1.67
CA SER A 35 -15.40 -9.82 -2.78
C SER A 35 -15.48 -9.08 -4.10
N TRP A 36 -15.03 -9.71 -5.19
CA TRP A 36 -15.08 -9.10 -6.53
C TRP A 36 -16.46 -8.57 -6.94
N ASN A 37 -17.55 -9.20 -6.46
CA ASN A 37 -18.93 -8.85 -6.79
C ASN A 37 -19.67 -8.13 -5.65
N ASP A 38 -19.07 -8.02 -4.47
CA ASP A 38 -19.71 -7.42 -3.29
C ASP A 38 -18.90 -6.20 -2.80
N CYS A 39 -19.34 -5.03 -3.27
CA CYS A 39 -18.73 -3.74 -2.99
C CYS A 39 -19.57 -2.88 -2.03
N GLN A 40 -20.50 -3.47 -1.28
CA GLN A 40 -21.41 -2.71 -0.40
C GLN A 40 -20.84 -2.45 1.01
N THR A 41 -19.52 -2.32 1.13
CA THR A 41 -18.89 -2.17 2.44
C THR A 41 -19.07 -0.73 2.95
N GLN A 42 -19.88 -0.57 4.00
CA GLN A 42 -20.05 0.71 4.69
C GLN A 42 -19.17 0.83 5.94
N THR A 43 -18.43 -0.24 6.26
CA THR A 43 -17.59 -0.33 7.45
C THR A 43 -16.16 -0.65 7.04
N LEU A 44 -15.20 -0.10 7.78
CA LEU A 44 -13.78 -0.34 7.58
C LEU A 44 -13.48 -1.84 7.78
N GLN A 45 -12.81 -2.44 6.81
CA GLN A 45 -12.34 -3.81 6.86
C GLN A 45 -10.85 -3.86 7.23
N GLU A 46 -10.45 -5.00 7.78
CA GLU A 46 -9.07 -5.30 8.19
C GLU A 46 -8.70 -6.71 7.72
N ALA A 47 -7.54 -6.86 7.08
CA ALA A 47 -7.00 -8.13 6.63
C ALA A 47 -5.57 -8.32 7.16
N ASN A 48 -5.36 -9.44 7.85
CA ASN A 48 -4.03 -9.87 8.30
C ASN A 48 -3.32 -10.65 7.20
N LEU A 49 -2.20 -10.11 6.73
CA LEU A 49 -1.44 -10.63 5.58
C LEU A 49 0.00 -10.89 6.01
N PRO A 50 0.52 -12.12 5.93
CA PRO A 50 1.93 -12.33 6.14
C PRO A 50 2.72 -11.79 4.95
N ILE A 51 3.88 -11.19 5.23
CA ILE A 51 4.85 -10.82 4.21
C ILE A 51 5.42 -12.08 3.58
N LEU A 52 5.41 -12.13 2.26
CA LEU A 52 5.91 -13.26 1.48
C LEU A 52 7.32 -12.97 0.97
N HIS A 53 8.06 -14.03 0.69
CA HIS A 53 9.33 -13.91 0.01
C HIS A 53 9.12 -13.39 -1.42
N ALA A 54 9.84 -12.34 -1.83
CA ALA A 54 9.70 -11.78 -3.17
C ALA A 54 10.06 -12.76 -4.30
N ASN A 55 10.84 -13.81 -4.00
CA ASN A 55 11.35 -14.78 -4.97
C ASN A 55 10.49 -16.04 -5.15
N ILE A 56 9.30 -16.11 -4.54
CA ILE A 56 8.39 -17.25 -4.77
C ILE A 56 7.56 -17.02 -6.05
N PRO A 57 7.18 -18.08 -6.79
CA PRO A 57 6.50 -17.95 -8.07
C PRO A 57 5.26 -17.05 -8.06
N PRO A 58 4.33 -17.15 -7.07
CA PRO A 58 3.16 -16.26 -7.00
C PRO A 58 3.51 -14.77 -6.94
N CYS A 59 4.62 -14.40 -6.29
CA CYS A 59 5.07 -13.02 -6.21
C CYS A 59 5.82 -12.60 -7.47
N THR A 60 6.79 -13.40 -7.93
CA THR A 60 7.61 -13.07 -9.11
C THR A 60 6.79 -12.94 -10.39
N GLN A 61 5.65 -13.64 -10.48
CA GLN A 61 4.74 -13.57 -11.64
C GLN A 61 3.95 -12.26 -11.72
N HIS A 62 3.73 -11.59 -10.58
CA HIS A 62 2.87 -10.40 -10.50
C HIS A 62 3.66 -9.12 -10.17
N MET A 63 4.89 -9.24 -9.65
CA MET A 63 5.77 -8.10 -9.42
C MET A 63 6.42 -7.62 -10.72
N ILE A 64 6.18 -6.36 -11.08
CA ILE A 64 6.79 -5.70 -12.24
C ILE A 64 8.15 -5.08 -11.85
N TYR A 65 8.26 -4.58 -10.62
CA TYR A 65 9.47 -3.96 -10.08
C TYR A 65 9.77 -4.50 -8.68
N PRO A 66 10.43 -5.66 -8.58
CA PRO A 66 10.66 -6.34 -7.30
C PRO A 66 11.31 -5.49 -6.19
N PRO A 67 12.33 -4.64 -6.46
CA PRO A 67 12.95 -3.84 -5.41
C PRO A 67 12.02 -2.82 -4.75
N GLY A 68 11.05 -2.30 -5.52
CA GLY A 68 10.10 -1.28 -5.08
C GLY A 68 8.70 -1.83 -4.77
N GLN A 69 8.57 -3.15 -4.65
CA GLN A 69 7.30 -3.81 -4.36
C GLN A 69 7.44 -4.79 -3.18
N ILE A 70 6.33 -5.03 -2.50
CA ILE A 70 6.17 -6.00 -1.40
C ILE A 70 5.08 -6.97 -1.82
N CYS A 71 5.32 -8.25 -1.59
CA CYS A 71 4.32 -9.30 -1.77
C CYS A 71 3.77 -9.70 -0.40
N ALA A 72 2.46 -9.67 -0.22
CA ALA A 72 1.83 -10.06 1.04
C ALA A 72 0.50 -10.78 0.78
N GLY A 73 0.24 -11.85 1.54
CA GLY A 73 -0.98 -12.63 1.36
C GLY A 73 -0.90 -14.00 2.02
N ASN A 74 -2.06 -14.62 2.22
CA ASN A 74 -2.16 -15.93 2.85
C ASN A 74 -2.70 -16.96 1.85
N PHE A 75 -1.89 -17.96 1.48
CA PHE A 75 -2.34 -19.01 0.57
C PHE A 75 -3.42 -19.94 1.17
N LYS A 76 -3.65 -19.88 2.49
CA LYS A 76 -4.66 -20.68 3.20
C LYS A 76 -6.01 -19.96 3.38
N CYS A 77 -6.04 -18.63 3.22
CA CYS A 77 -7.24 -17.82 3.44
C CYS A 77 -7.29 -16.69 2.42
N VAL A 78 -8.44 -16.51 1.76
CA VAL A 78 -8.67 -15.44 0.78
C VAL A 78 -8.96 -14.12 1.50
N ALA A 79 -7.97 -13.65 2.26
CA ALA A 79 -7.96 -12.33 2.86
C ALA A 79 -6.91 -11.49 2.14
N GLY A 80 -7.25 -10.25 1.78
CA GLY A 80 -6.37 -9.34 1.09
C GLY A 80 -7.11 -8.14 0.54
N THR A 81 -6.44 -7.36 -0.29
CA THR A 81 -6.98 -6.14 -0.87
C THR A 81 -7.82 -6.44 -2.11
N CYS A 82 -8.80 -5.59 -2.35
CA CYS A 82 -9.76 -5.73 -3.44
C CYS A 82 -10.04 -4.36 -4.08
N LYS A 83 -11.00 -4.32 -5.01
CA LYS A 83 -11.41 -3.05 -5.65
C LYS A 83 -11.81 -2.03 -4.58
N GLY A 84 -11.29 -0.81 -4.69
CA GLY A 84 -11.56 0.27 -3.74
C GLY A 84 -10.58 0.34 -2.56
N ASP A 85 -9.71 -0.65 -2.38
CA ASP A 85 -8.59 -0.55 -1.41
C ASP A 85 -7.35 0.14 -1.99
N SER A 86 -7.39 0.53 -3.26
CA SER A 86 -6.26 1.18 -3.96
C SER A 86 -5.80 2.44 -3.21
N GLY A 87 -4.49 2.53 -2.96
CA GLY A 87 -3.90 3.58 -2.12
C GLY A 87 -4.04 3.38 -0.63
N GLY A 88 -4.72 2.33 -0.19
CA GLY A 88 -4.81 1.94 1.21
C GLY A 88 -3.45 1.50 1.78
N PRO A 89 -3.28 1.56 3.11
CA PRO A 89 -2.02 1.26 3.74
C PRO A 89 -1.89 -0.25 4.02
N LEU A 90 -0.71 -0.79 3.76
CA LEU A 90 -0.24 -2.04 4.36
C LEU A 90 0.71 -1.68 5.50
N MET A 91 0.42 -2.17 6.69
CA MET A 91 1.06 -1.69 7.91
C MET A 91 1.64 -2.83 8.75
N ILE A 92 2.67 -2.51 9.53
CA ILE A 92 3.14 -3.36 10.63
C ILE A 92 3.17 -2.55 11.92
N GLN A 93 3.11 -3.23 13.05
CA GLN A 93 3.34 -2.59 14.34
C GLN A 93 4.83 -2.70 14.70
N ASN A 94 5.50 -1.56 14.86
CA ASN A 94 6.92 -1.55 15.24
C ASN A 94 7.12 -1.79 16.75
N ALA A 95 8.37 -1.89 17.18
CA ALA A 95 8.74 -2.14 18.58
C ALA A 95 8.22 -1.07 19.58
N ASN A 96 7.88 0.13 19.09
CA ASN A 96 7.32 1.21 19.89
C ASN A 96 5.78 1.24 19.83
N TYR A 97 5.16 0.14 19.42
CA TYR A 97 3.71 -0.01 19.25
C TYR A 97 3.06 0.96 18.27
N ARG A 98 3.85 1.60 17.39
CA ARG A 98 3.32 2.48 16.35
C ARG A 98 3.08 1.72 15.06
N TRP A 99 2.00 2.10 14.39
CA TRP A 99 1.66 1.60 13.06
C TRP A 99 2.55 2.26 12.02
N GLU A 100 3.28 1.43 11.30
CA GLU A 100 4.22 1.84 10.27
C GLU A 100 3.69 1.43 8.89
N VAL A 101 3.60 2.37 7.96
CA VAL A 101 3.12 2.10 6.61
C VAL A 101 4.26 1.54 5.77
N ILE A 102 4.33 0.23 5.65
CA ILE A 102 5.39 -0.45 4.89
C ILE A 102 5.03 -0.57 3.40
N GLY A 103 3.75 -0.58 3.07
CA GLY A 103 3.27 -0.76 1.71
C GLY A 103 2.07 0.12 1.38
N ILE A 104 1.88 0.39 0.08
CA ILE A 104 0.68 1.05 -0.46
C ILE A 104 0.02 0.09 -1.43
N THR A 105 -1.27 -0.16 -1.25
CA THR A 105 -2.06 -1.04 -2.12
C THR A 105 -2.06 -0.51 -3.54
N SER A 106 -1.54 -1.30 -4.48
CA SER A 106 -1.61 -1.01 -5.91
C SER A 106 -2.92 -1.52 -6.49
N CYS A 107 -3.39 -0.94 -7.60
CA CYS A 107 -4.54 -1.47 -8.32
C CYS A 107 -4.15 -2.77 -9.02
N ASP A 108 -4.83 -3.85 -8.69
CA ASP A 108 -4.87 -5.07 -9.49
C ASP A 108 -6.28 -5.23 -10.11
N ASP A 109 -6.34 -5.83 -11.30
CA ASP A 109 -7.59 -6.15 -11.99
C ASP A 109 -8.36 -7.30 -11.31
N LYS A 110 -7.92 -7.79 -10.16
CA LYS A 110 -8.50 -8.89 -9.38
C LYS A 110 -8.22 -8.68 -7.90
N CYS A 111 -9.13 -9.12 -7.04
CA CYS A 111 -8.90 -9.14 -5.59
C CYS A 111 -7.96 -10.28 -5.22
N THR A 112 -7.25 -10.17 -4.10
CA THR A 112 -6.36 -11.22 -3.59
C THR A 112 -7.07 -12.58 -3.57
N GLN A 113 -6.41 -13.61 -4.09
CA GLN A 113 -6.93 -14.99 -4.18
C GLN A 113 -5.94 -15.96 -3.54
N SER A 114 -6.39 -17.20 -3.28
CA SER A 114 -5.54 -18.23 -2.65
C SER A 114 -4.24 -18.51 -3.39
N ASP A 115 -4.14 -18.19 -4.68
CA ASP A 115 -2.96 -18.34 -5.54
C ASP A 115 -2.35 -17.00 -6.00
N MET A 116 -3.00 -15.88 -5.68
CA MET A 116 -2.60 -14.55 -6.12
C MET A 116 -2.46 -13.62 -4.90
N PRO A 117 -1.24 -13.49 -4.33
CA PRO A 117 -0.99 -12.58 -3.23
C PRO A 117 -1.13 -11.12 -3.68
N GLY A 118 -1.39 -10.21 -2.73
CA GLY A 118 -1.42 -8.78 -3.03
C GLY A 118 -0.01 -8.23 -3.24
N ILE A 119 0.13 -7.37 -4.25
CA ILE A 119 1.37 -6.64 -4.53
C ILE A 119 1.20 -5.17 -4.12
N TYR A 120 2.14 -4.70 -3.30
CA TYR A 120 2.11 -3.38 -2.69
C TYR A 120 3.36 -2.60 -3.07
N THR A 121 3.25 -1.28 -3.24
CA THR A 121 4.42 -0.42 -3.41
C THR A 121 5.21 -0.35 -2.11
N ARG A 122 6.52 -0.61 -2.14
CA ARG A 122 7.41 -0.65 -0.97
C ARG A 122 7.76 0.76 -0.48
N VAL A 123 7.15 1.22 0.61
CA VAL A 123 7.28 2.62 1.08
C VAL A 123 8.71 2.98 1.45
N SER A 124 9.48 2.05 2.04
CA SER A 124 10.86 2.32 2.47
C SER A 124 11.80 2.76 1.34
N LEU A 125 11.50 2.37 0.09
CA LEU A 125 12.27 2.81 -1.07
C LEU A 125 11.96 4.26 -1.49
N TYR A 126 10.79 4.77 -1.10
CA TYR A 126 10.28 6.08 -1.52
C TYR A 126 10.26 7.11 -0.38
N ASN A 127 10.87 6.82 0.78
CA ASN A 127 10.89 7.74 1.92
C ASN A 127 11.41 9.14 1.56
N ASP A 128 12.50 9.23 0.81
CA ASP A 128 13.08 10.52 0.39
C ASP A 128 12.15 11.29 -0.55
N PHE A 129 11.53 10.58 -1.48
CA PHE A 129 10.51 11.15 -2.37
C PHE A 129 9.31 11.67 -1.57
N ILE A 130 8.82 10.89 -0.60
CA ILE A 130 7.68 11.28 0.24
C ILE A 130 8.03 12.54 1.05
N ARG A 131 9.16 12.55 1.75
CA ARG A 131 9.58 13.69 2.58
C ARG A 131 9.81 14.96 1.76
N SER A 132 10.48 14.84 0.61
CA SER A 132 10.70 15.98 -0.28
C SER A 132 9.40 16.53 -0.85
N THR A 133 8.45 15.67 -1.22
CA THR A 133 7.12 16.07 -1.69
C THR A 133 6.33 16.78 -0.59
N ILE A 134 6.34 16.25 0.64
CA ILE A 134 5.71 16.90 1.80
C ILE A 134 6.31 18.29 2.03
N ALA A 135 7.64 18.39 2.06
CA ALA A 135 8.35 19.65 2.26
C ALA A 135 8.01 20.69 1.19
N GLN A 136 7.95 20.30 -0.09
CA GLN A 136 7.56 21.19 -1.19
C GLN A 136 6.11 21.64 -1.06
N SER A 137 5.19 20.75 -0.68
CA SER A 137 3.77 21.08 -0.50
C SER A 137 3.51 22.07 0.63
N ASN A 138 4.35 22.05 1.67
CA ASN A 138 4.30 23.01 2.76
C ASN A 138 4.84 24.39 2.36
N TYR A 139 5.72 24.43 1.36
CA TYR A 139 6.34 25.66 0.89
C TYR A 139 5.52 26.36 -0.21
N ASP A 140 4.93 25.60 -1.15
CA ASP A 140 4.17 26.15 -2.28
C ASP A 140 2.70 25.65 -2.31
N PRO A 141 1.72 26.53 -2.00
CA PRO A 141 0.30 26.22 -2.10
C PRO A 141 -0.17 25.85 -3.52
N ARG A 142 0.52 26.30 -4.57
CA ARG A 142 0.18 25.95 -5.97
C ARG A 142 0.63 24.53 -6.29
N PHE A 143 1.81 24.14 -5.83
CA PHE A 143 2.27 22.76 -5.90
C PHE A 143 1.31 21.83 -5.14
N ARG A 144 0.85 22.25 -3.96
CA ARG A 144 -0.22 21.56 -3.23
C ARG A 144 -1.49 21.39 -4.09
N SER A 145 -1.99 22.46 -4.70
CA SER A 145 -3.18 22.40 -5.58
C SER A 145 -2.96 21.50 -6.80
N PHE A 146 -1.76 21.49 -7.38
CA PHE A 146 -1.41 20.64 -8.51
C PHE A 146 -1.50 19.16 -8.12
N LEU A 147 -0.87 18.76 -7.01
CA LEU A 147 -0.92 17.39 -6.50
C LEU A 147 -2.35 16.87 -6.28
N PHE A 148 -3.24 17.72 -5.75
CA PHE A 148 -4.66 17.37 -5.58
C PHE A 148 -5.39 17.21 -6.91
N SER A 149 -5.08 18.04 -7.92
CA SER A 149 -5.73 17.96 -9.24
C SER A 149 -5.28 16.77 -10.09
N SER A 150 -4.01 16.34 -9.96
CA SER A 150 -3.48 15.17 -10.67
C SER A 150 -4.02 13.84 -10.12
N SER A 151 -4.60 13.87 -8.91
CA SER A 151 -5.21 12.70 -8.27
C SER A 151 -6.60 12.38 -8.83
N SER A 152 -7.24 13.31 -9.56
CA SER A 152 -8.60 13.19 -10.07
C SER A 152 -8.72 12.96 -11.58
N THR A 153 -7.62 12.98 -12.34
CA THR A 153 -7.62 12.72 -13.80
C THR A 153 -6.39 11.96 -14.28
N PHE A 154 -6.48 10.63 -14.44
CA PHE A 154 -5.58 9.89 -15.34
C PHE A 154 -6.26 8.67 -15.97
N THR A 155 -6.84 8.88 -17.15
CA THR A 155 -7.12 7.80 -18.12
C THR A 155 -6.34 8.09 -19.40
N HIS A 156 -5.63 7.05 -19.88
CA HIS A 156 -5.05 6.86 -21.22
C HIS A 156 -3.74 7.60 -21.58
N ASN A 157 -2.60 6.88 -21.57
CA ASN A 157 -1.96 6.24 -22.75
C ASN A 157 -0.43 6.06 -22.56
N ARG A 158 0.00 4.79 -22.57
CA ARG A 158 1.34 4.20 -22.88
C ARG A 158 2.57 4.57 -22.02
N SER A 159 3.04 3.53 -21.33
CA SER A 159 4.42 3.30 -20.83
C SER A 159 4.87 3.95 -19.52
N ILE A 160 3.96 4.42 -18.69
CA ILE A 160 4.28 4.80 -17.30
C ILE A 160 3.80 3.67 -16.39
N ILE A 161 4.69 3.22 -15.51
CA ILE A 161 4.45 2.27 -14.43
C ILE A 161 3.04 2.53 -13.88
N ASN A 162 2.14 1.53 -13.93
CA ASN A 162 0.78 1.60 -13.40
C ASN A 162 0.82 1.79 -11.86
N ILE A 163 1.23 2.97 -11.42
CA ILE A 163 1.03 3.44 -10.05
C ILE A 163 -0.34 4.09 -10.10
N CYS A 164 -1.38 3.29 -9.83
CA CYS A 164 -2.69 3.84 -9.54
C CYS A 164 -2.52 4.94 -8.49
N VAL A 165 -2.84 6.17 -8.89
CA VAL A 165 -2.53 7.41 -8.18
C VAL A 165 -3.38 7.50 -6.91
N SER A 166 -2.94 6.83 -5.85
CA SER A 166 -3.53 7.01 -4.52
C SER A 166 -2.48 7.06 -3.42
N ILE A 167 -1.24 7.41 -3.80
CA ILE A 167 -0.17 7.79 -2.87
C ILE A 167 -0.58 9.02 -2.02
N PHE A 168 -1.55 9.85 -2.43
CA PHE A 168 -1.79 11.16 -1.81
C PHE A 168 -2.79 11.20 -0.65
N VAL A 169 -3.74 10.25 -0.52
CA VAL A 169 -4.69 10.29 0.60
C VAL A 169 -4.01 9.91 1.93
N LEU A 170 -2.98 9.05 1.90
CA LEU A 170 -2.22 8.69 3.09
C LEU A 170 -1.16 9.73 3.48
N ILE A 171 -0.51 10.37 2.50
CA ILE A 171 0.57 11.35 2.77
C ILE A 171 0.06 12.61 3.47
N TYR A 172 -1.18 13.03 3.22
CA TYR A 172 -1.73 14.27 3.77
C TYR A 172 -2.49 14.12 5.10
N TYR A 173 -3.02 12.93 5.41
CA TYR A 173 -3.88 12.74 6.60
C TYR A 173 -3.18 12.03 7.77
N PHE A 174 -2.02 11.41 7.58
CA PHE A 174 -1.41 10.57 8.61
C PHE A 174 0.08 10.84 8.92
N VAL A 175 0.68 11.89 8.35
CA VAL A 175 1.95 12.48 8.83
C VAL A 175 1.70 13.85 9.44
#